data_AF-A0A160T359-F1
#
_entry.id   AF-A0A160T359-F1
#
_cell.length_a   1.000
_cell.length_b   1.000
_cell.length_c   1.000
_cell.angle_alpha   90.00
_cell.angle_beta   90.00
_cell.angle_gamma   90.00
#
_symmetry.space_group_name_H-M   'P 1'
#
loop_
_entity.id
_entity.type
_entity.pdbx_description
1 polymer ?
#
loop_
_entity_poly.entity_id
_entity_poly.type
_entity_poly.pdbx_seq_one_letter_code
_entity_poly.pdbx_strand_id
1 'polypeptide(L)'
;MINLMITKPVEVDCTFDEEGRVRVRRIRLGRPWQAVEQGRQWSDADGRHVLVMLPDGAHELVLRGDTLTWELRELPGTRRPA
;
A
#
# COMPACT_ATOMS: atom_id res chain seq x y z
N MET A 1 -9.53 -21.47 -15.32
CA MET A 1 -8.13 -21.01 -15.24
C MET A 1 -8.05 -19.96 -14.16
N ILE A 2 -7.50 -20.31 -13.01
CA ILE A 2 -7.29 -19.37 -11.91
C ILE A 2 -5.99 -18.64 -12.26
N ASN A 3 -6.08 -17.36 -12.63
CA ASN A 3 -4.89 -16.55 -12.88
C ASN A 3 -4.22 -16.29 -11.53
N LEU A 4 -3.28 -17.15 -11.16
CA LEU A 4 -2.45 -16.99 -9.96
C LEU A 4 -1.49 -15.84 -10.23
N MET A 5 -1.96 -14.59 -10.08
CA MET A 5 -1.08 -13.45 -9.94
C MET A 5 -0.23 -13.73 -8.70
N ILE A 6 1.01 -14.14 -8.88
CA ILE A 6 1.98 -14.20 -7.80
C ILE A 6 2.24 -12.74 -7.41
N THR A 7 1.39 -12.21 -6.53
CA THR A 7 1.57 -10.91 -5.94
C THR A 7 2.82 -11.03 -5.07
N LYS A 8 3.88 -10.32 -5.46
CA LYS A 8 5.06 -10.22 -4.60
C LYS A 8 4.59 -9.66 -3.25
N PRO A 9 4.98 -10.28 -2.12
CA PRO A 9 4.59 -9.76 -0.82
C PRO A 9 5.06 -8.32 -0.67
N VAL A 10 4.15 -7.46 -0.22
CA VAL A 10 4.45 -6.05 0.06
C VAL A 10 5.05 -5.98 1.45
N GLU A 11 6.27 -5.46 1.55
CA GLU A 11 6.86 -5.14 2.84
C GLU A 11 6.76 -3.63 3.08
N VAL A 12 6.48 -3.24 4.33
CA VAL A 12 6.20 -1.86 4.70
C VAL A 12 6.97 -1.51 5.98
N ASP A 13 7.74 -0.44 5.92
CA ASP A 13 8.36 0.19 7.09
C ASP A 13 7.45 1.37 7.50
N CYS A 14 6.83 1.25 8.66
CA CYS A 14 5.89 2.25 9.16
C CYS A 14 5.89 2.33 10.69
N THR A 15 5.28 3.40 11.20
CA THR A 15 4.97 3.59 12.61
C THR A 15 3.49 3.88 12.77
N PHE A 16 2.91 3.46 13.90
CA PHE A 16 1.56 3.84 14.31
C PHE A 16 1.62 4.88 15.41
N ASP A 17 0.73 5.87 15.38
CA ASP A 17 0.50 6.75 16.52
C ASP A 17 -0.57 6.17 17.47
N GLU A 18 -0.85 6.88 18.56
CA GLU A 18 -1.80 6.45 19.61
C GLU A 18 -3.25 6.40 19.09
N GLU A 19 -3.59 7.15 18.05
CA GLU A 19 -4.87 7.09 17.36
C GLU A 19 -4.89 6.01 16.25
N GLY A 20 -3.81 5.24 16.14
CA GLY A 20 -3.62 4.19 15.16
C GLY A 20 -3.34 4.71 13.75
N ARG A 21 -3.17 6.03 13.53
CA ARG A 21 -2.74 6.53 12.21
C ARG A 21 -1.39 5.96 11.87
N VAL A 22 -1.26 5.58 10.61
CA VAL A 22 -0.03 4.98 10.11
C VAL A 22 0.79 6.03 9.38
N ARG A 23 2.09 6.05 9.65
CA ARG A 23 3.08 6.81 8.90
C ARG A 23 3.97 5.84 8.14
N VAL A 24 3.77 5.77 6.83
CA VAL A 24 4.55 4.90 5.94
C VAL A 24 5.82 5.63 5.52
N ARG A 25 6.98 5.01 5.73
CA ARG A 25 8.28 5.58 5.33
C ARG A 25 8.72 5.06 3.97
N ARG A 26 8.59 3.75 3.76
CA ARG A 26 9.03 3.07 2.55
C ARG A 26 8.29 1.75 2.38
N ILE A 27 8.14 1.34 1.13
CA ILE A 27 7.59 0.03 0.77
C ILE A 27 8.61 -0.76 -0.05
N ARG A 28 8.39 -2.07 -0.16
CA ARG A 28 9.22 -2.95 -0.98
C ARG A 28 8.38 -4.04 -1.65
N LEU A 29 8.35 -4.02 -2.97
CA LEU A 29 7.80 -5.07 -3.84
C LEU A 29 8.95 -5.92 -4.39
N GLY A 30 9.56 -6.73 -3.53
CA GLY A 30 10.81 -7.45 -3.85
C GLY A 30 12.05 -6.68 -3.39
N ARG A 31 12.80 -6.02 -4.29
CA ARG A 31 13.98 -5.18 -3.97
C ARG A 31 14.12 -4.08 -5.05
N PRO A 32 14.66 -2.88 -4.74
CA PRO A 32 15.04 -2.35 -3.43
C PRO A 32 13.85 -1.74 -2.66
N TRP A 33 14.11 -1.20 -1.46
CA TRP A 33 13.13 -0.36 -0.75
C TRP A 33 12.94 0.98 -1.47
N GLN A 34 11.70 1.46 -1.51
CA GLN A 34 11.32 2.74 -2.11
C GLN A 34 10.66 3.62 -1.05
N ALA A 35 11.21 4.82 -0.84
CA ALA A 35 10.53 5.84 -0.04
C ALA A 35 9.21 6.23 -0.72
N VAL A 36 8.22 6.59 0.09
CA VAL A 36 6.91 7.01 -0.41
C VAL A 36 6.54 8.37 0.13
N GLU A 37 5.79 9.13 -0.66
CA GLU A 37 5.01 10.22 -0.11
C GLU A 37 3.63 9.69 0.29
N GLN A 38 3.11 10.19 1.41
CA GLN A 38 1.83 9.75 1.96
C GLN A 38 0.77 10.82 1.73
N GLY A 39 -0.36 10.42 1.14
CA GLY A 39 -1.56 11.22 0.99
C GLY A 39 -2.59 10.94 2.10
N ARG A 40 -3.88 10.96 1.72
CA ARG A 40 -4.97 10.70 2.66
C ARG A 40 -4.87 9.31 3.29
N GLN A 41 -5.38 9.18 4.51
CA GLN A 41 -5.61 7.89 5.16
C GLN A 41 -7.06 7.79 5.61
N TRP A 42 -7.61 6.58 5.57
CA TRP A 42 -8.97 6.29 6.04
C TRP A 42 -9.04 4.86 6.59
N SER A 43 -10.18 4.51 7.17
CA SER A 43 -10.44 3.15 7.63
C SER A 43 -11.87 2.76 7.28
N ASP A 44 -12.04 1.53 6.83
CA ASP A 44 -13.35 0.93 6.54
C ASP A 44 -13.34 -0.57 6.91
N ALA A 45 -14.29 -1.35 6.39
CA ALA A 45 -14.44 -2.76 6.71
C ALA A 45 -13.24 -3.62 6.24
N ASP A 46 -12.48 -3.19 5.22
CA ASP A 46 -11.28 -3.90 4.75
C ASP A 46 -10.08 -3.70 5.67
N GLY A 47 -10.02 -2.58 6.38
CA GLY A 47 -8.96 -2.25 7.32
C GLY A 47 -8.52 -0.79 7.22
N ARG A 48 -7.20 -0.56 7.28
CA ARG A 48 -6.61 0.78 7.25
C ARG A 48 -5.97 1.06 5.90
N HIS A 49 -6.37 2.16 5.30
CA HIS A 49 -5.99 2.53 3.95
C HIS A 49 -5.12 3.78 3.97
N VAL A 50 -4.12 3.79 3.09
CA VAL A 50 -3.19 4.90 2.91
C VAL A 50 -2.98 5.11 1.43
N LEU A 51 -3.16 6.34 0.96
CA LEU A 51 -2.70 6.73 -0.35
C LEU A 51 -1.19 6.91 -0.31
N VAL A 52 -0.44 6.18 -1.13
CA VAL A 52 1.01 6.34 -1.27
C VAL A 52 1.37 6.72 -2.71
N MET A 53 2.33 7.62 -2.86
CA MET A 53 2.89 7.99 -4.15
C MET A 53 4.19 7.23 -4.36
N LEU A 54 4.23 6.47 -5.47
CA LEU A 54 5.41 5.78 -5.98
C LEU A 54 5.81 6.39 -7.33
N PRO A 55 7.01 6.08 -7.86
CA PRO A 55 7.46 6.63 -9.14
C PRO A 55 6.53 6.36 -10.34
N ASP A 56 5.80 5.24 -10.30
CA ASP A 56 4.84 4.81 -11.32
C ASP A 56 3.42 5.34 -11.09
N GLY A 57 3.15 5.93 -9.92
CA GLY A 57 1.91 6.66 -9.66
C GLY A 57 1.37 6.51 -8.25
N ALA A 58 0.12 6.96 -8.09
CA ALA A 58 -0.62 6.84 -6.85
C ALA A 58 -1.16 5.42 -6.69
N HIS A 59 -0.94 4.86 -5.50
CA HIS A 59 -1.39 3.53 -5.12
C HIS A 59 -2.11 3.58 -3.78
N GLU A 60 -3.00 2.61 -3.56
CA GLU A 60 -3.64 2.40 -2.28
C GLU A 60 -2.92 1.27 -1.54
N LEU A 61 -2.38 1.57 -0.37
CA LEU A 61 -1.79 0.61 0.54
C LEU A 61 -2.80 0.29 1.65
N VAL A 62 -3.15 -1.00 1.79
CA VAL A 62 -4.16 -1.46 2.75
C VAL A 62 -3.54 -2.42 3.76
N LEU A 63 -3.64 -2.08 5.04
CA LEU A 63 -3.43 -3.04 6.12
C LEU A 63 -4.76 -3.73 6.40
N ARG A 64 -4.85 -5.00 6.01
CA ARG A 64 -6.02 -5.85 6.22
C ARG A 64 -6.27 -6.08 7.71
N GLY A 65 -7.49 -5.80 8.18
CA GLY A 65 -7.84 -5.91 9.60
C GLY A 65 -7.96 -7.36 10.09
N ASP A 66 -8.28 -8.28 9.20
CA ASP A 66 -8.50 -9.71 9.48
C ASP A 66 -7.20 -10.52 9.49
N THR A 67 -6.29 -10.25 8.55
CA THR A 67 -5.05 -11.03 8.34
C THR A 67 -3.80 -10.30 8.82
N LEU A 68 -3.88 -9.00 9.12
CA LEU A 68 -2.73 -8.13 9.43
C LEU A 68 -1.65 -8.16 8.32
N THR A 69 -2.09 -8.32 7.07
CA THR A 69 -1.21 -8.29 5.89
C THR A 69 -1.35 -6.99 5.12
N TRP A 70 -0.26 -6.56 4.48
CA TRP A 70 -0.26 -5.43 3.58
C TRP A 70 -0.62 -5.83 2.15
N GLU A 71 -1.51 -5.08 1.54
CA GLU A 71 -1.85 -5.15 0.12
C GLU A 71 -1.55 -3.82 -0.56
N LEU A 72 -1.03 -3.85 -1.79
CA LEU A 72 -0.90 -2.68 -2.64
C LEU A 72 -1.85 -2.82 -3.82
N ARG A 73 -2.76 -1.86 -3.97
CA ARG A 73 -3.81 -1.83 -4.98
C ARG A 73 -3.55 -0.69 -5.95
N GLU A 74 -3.69 -0.96 -7.26
CA GLU A 74 -3.71 0.07 -8.28
C GLU A 74 -4.99 0.90 -8.15
N LEU A 75 -4.89 2.21 -8.34
CA LEU A 75 -6.06 3.06 -8.41
C LEU A 75 -6.60 3.12 -9.84
N PRO A 76 -7.93 3.13 -10.03
CA PRO A 76 -8.52 3.33 -11.34
C PRO A 76 -8.01 4.65 -11.97
N GLY A 77 -7.44 4.56 -13.17
CA GLY A 77 -7.01 5.73 -13.95
C GLY A 77 -5.62 6.31 -13.63
N THR A 78 -4.82 5.69 -12.75
CA THR A 78 -3.46 6.16 -12.45
C THR A 78 -2.35 5.51 -13.28
N ARG A 79 -2.68 4.52 -14.12
CA ARG A 79 -1.73 3.92 -15.05
C ARG A 79 -1.33 4.95 -16.11
N ARG A 80 -0.13 5.53 -15.99
CA ARG A 80 0.44 6.38 -17.03
C ARG A 80 0.71 5.50 -18.28
N PRO A 81 0.17 5.83 -19.46
CA PRO A 81 0.52 5.10 -20.68
C PRO A 81 2.03 5.23 -20.92
N ALA A 82 2.65 4.12 -21.35
CA ALA A 82 4.07 4.01 -21.66
C ALA A 82 4.47 4.87 -22.86
#